data_AF-A0A3N8ABE0-F1
#
_entry.id   AF-A0A3N8ABE0-F1
#
_cell.length_a   1.000
_cell.length_b   1.000
_cell.length_c   1.000
_cell.angle_alpha   90.00
_cell.angle_beta   90.00
_cell.angle_gamma   90.00
#
_symmetry.space_group_name_H-M   'P 1'
#
loop_
_entity.id
_entity.type
_entity.pdbx_description
1 polymer ?
#
loop_
_entity_poly.entity_id
_entity_poly.type
_entity_poly.pdbx_seq_one_letter_code
_entity_poly.pdbx_strand_id
1 'polypeptide(L)' 'MKLAITLLHENPNAPHDLPAAGRTPLMLAAESDCKKSLDLMLRYGGDPLQSDANGKSCLCIALGSKEVVASLCSVA' A
#
# COMPACT_ATOMS: atom_id res chain seq x y z
N MET A 1 -5.02 9.23 -10.74
CA MET A 1 -4.44 7.98 -11.28
C MET A 1 -2.96 8.07 -11.74
N LYS A 2 -2.23 9.18 -11.55
CA LYS A 2 -0.80 9.24 -11.93
C LYS A 2 0.16 8.64 -10.88
N LEU A 3 -0.25 8.65 -9.60
CA LEU A 3 0.54 8.15 -8.47
C LEU A 3 0.72 6.62 -8.46
N ALA A 4 -0.35 5.85 -8.69
CA ALA A 4 -0.28 4.38 -8.60
C ALA A 4 0.67 3.74 -9.64
N ILE A 5 0.86 4.38 -10.79
CA ILE A 5 1.74 3.90 -11.86
C ILE A 5 3.20 4.26 -11.56
N THR A 6 3.48 5.46 -11.03
CA THR A 6 4.84 5.85 -10.64
C THR A 6 5.38 4.99 -9.50
N LEU A 7 4.50 4.56 -8.59
CA LEU A 7 4.85 3.74 -7.43
C LEU A 7 5.22 2.29 -7.79
N LEU A 8 4.83 1.79 -8.97
CA LEU A 8 5.26 0.46 -9.46
C LEU A 8 6.74 0.42 -9.86
N HIS A 9 7.35 1.56 -10.12
CA HIS A 9 8.77 1.68 -10.48
C HIS A 9 9.68 2.02 -9.29
N GLU A 10 9.10 2.40 -8.15
CA GLU A 10 9.80 2.84 -6.96
C GLU A 10 9.77 1.76 -5.87
N ASN A 11 10.69 1.82 -4.91
CA ASN A 11 10.77 0.86 -3.80
C ASN A 11 9.43 0.85 -3.02
N PRO A 12 8.73 -0.29 -2.87
CA PRO A 12 7.41 -0.37 -2.26
C PRO A 12 7.36 0.07 -0.79
N ASN A 13 8.52 0.16 -0.13
CA ASN A 13 8.69 0.61 1.26
C ASN A 13 9.20 2.06 1.36
N ALA A 14 9.48 2.73 0.23
CA ALA A 14 9.94 4.11 0.26
C ALA A 14 8.81 5.02 0.76
N PRO A 15 8.98 5.72 1.89
CA PRO A 15 7.97 6.65 2.35
C PRO A 15 7.78 7.76 1.32
N HIS A 16 6.53 8.07 1.01
CA HIS A 16 6.15 9.21 0.21
C HIS A 16 5.55 10.30 1.10
N ASP A 17 5.79 11.55 0.71
CA ASP A 17 5.23 12.72 1.39
C ASP A 17 3.78 13.02 0.98
N LEU A 18 3.28 12.36 -0.08
CA LEU A 18 1.97 12.60 -0.66
C LEU A 18 1.17 11.31 -0.81
N PRO A 19 -0.15 11.33 -0.54
CA PRO A 19 -0.97 12.42 -0.02
C PRO A 19 -0.90 12.60 1.52
N ALA A 20 -0.19 11.73 2.23
CA ALA A 20 0.13 11.88 3.66
C ALA A 20 1.57 11.41 3.90
N ALA A 21 2.31 12.14 4.73
CA ALA A 21 3.71 11.83 5.03
C ALA A 21 3.85 10.41 5.61
N GLY A 22 4.91 9.73 5.21
CA GLY A 22 5.22 8.38 5.67
C GLY A 22 4.36 7.28 5.04
N ARG A 23 3.41 7.60 4.14
CA ARG A 23 2.69 6.55 3.43
C ARG A 23 3.61 5.83 2.46
N THR A 24 3.51 4.51 2.44
CA THR A 24 4.25 3.69 1.50
C THR A 24 3.45 3.50 0.21
N PRO A 25 4.12 3.22 -0.91
CA PRO A 25 3.50 2.75 -2.14
C PRO A 25 2.43 1.68 -1.92
N LEU A 26 2.72 0.71 -1.04
CA LEU A 26 1.82 -0.40 -0.72
C LEU A 26 0.50 0.09 -0.09
N MET A 27 0.57 1.05 0.82
CA MET A 27 -0.62 1.69 1.42
C MET A 27 -1.47 2.42 0.39
N LEU A 28 -0.85 3.02 -0.62
CA LEU A 28 -1.55 3.76 -1.68
C LEU A 28 -2.22 2.80 -2.67
N ALA A 29 -1.61 1.65 -2.94
CA ALA A 29 -2.24 0.57 -3.68
C ALA A 29 -3.45 -0.01 -2.91
N ALA A 30 -3.35 -0.10 -1.59
CA ALA A 30 -4.45 -0.53 -0.73
C ALA A 30 -5.62 0.47 -0.72
N GLU A 31 -5.34 1.77 -0.71
CA GLU A 31 -6.36 2.83 -0.81
C GLU A 31 -7.03 2.88 -2.19
N SER A 32 -6.28 2.55 -3.25
CA SER A 32 -6.77 2.62 -4.63
C SER A 32 -7.62 1.42 -5.05
N ASP A 33 -7.97 0.52 -4.12
CA ASP A 33 -8.70 -0.73 -4.35
C ASP A 33 -8.10 -1.60 -5.49
N CYS A 34 -6.78 -1.50 -5.65
CA CYS A 34 -6.10 -2.02 -6.83
C CYS A 34 -5.35 -3.30 -6.47
N LYS A 35 -6.07 -4.42 -6.38
CA LYS A 35 -5.50 -5.73 -6.01
C LYS A 35 -4.25 -6.10 -6.81
N LYS A 36 -4.24 -5.83 -8.13
CA LYS A 36 -3.08 -6.12 -8.98
C LYS A 36 -1.84 -5.32 -8.58
N SER A 37 -2.00 -4.04 -8.26
CA SER A 37 -0.90 -3.18 -7.81
C SER A 37 -0.41 -3.60 -6.43
N LEU A 38 -1.34 -3.97 -5.54
CA LEU A 38 -1.02 -4.50 -4.22
C LEU A 38 -0.21 -5.80 -4.31
N ASP A 39 -0.69 -6.79 -5.09
CA ASP A 39 -0.01 -8.06 -5.30
C ASP A 39 1.39 -7.85 -5.90
N LEU A 40 1.54 -6.91 -6.84
CA LEU A 40 2.85 -6.56 -7.39
C LEU A 40 3.76 -5.97 -6.32
N MET A 41 3.29 -5.00 -5.53
CA MET A 41 4.10 -4.39 -4.47
C MET A 41 4.49 -5.37 -3.38
N LEU A 42 3.59 -6.28 -2.99
CA LEU A 42 3.91 -7.39 -2.08
C LEU A 42 4.98 -8.30 -2.67
N ARG A 43 4.89 -8.65 -3.95
CA ARG A 43 5.93 -9.43 -4.66
C ARG A 43 7.27 -8.70 -4.74
N TYR A 44 7.27 -7.38 -4.80
CA TYR A 44 8.48 -6.55 -4.76
C TYR A 44 9.04 -6.35 -3.34
N GLY A 45 8.50 -7.03 -2.31
CA GLY A 45 8.96 -6.94 -0.93
C GLY A 45 8.34 -5.79 -0.14
N GLY A 46 7.15 -5.33 -0.55
CA GLY A 46 6.37 -4.35 0.21
C GLY A 46 5.98 -4.89 1.58
N ASP A 47 6.21 -4.10 2.62
CA ASP A 47 5.94 -4.44 4.00
C ASP A 47 4.56 -3.88 4.42
N PRO A 48 3.53 -4.74 4.60
CA PRO A 48 2.21 -4.31 5.03
C PRO A 48 2.15 -3.89 6.51
N LEU A 49 3.18 -4.22 7.29
CA LEU A 49 3.25 -3.91 8.72
C LEU A 49 3.75 -2.48 8.97
N GLN A 50 4.38 -1.85 7.99
CA GLN A 50 4.74 -0.44 8.08
C GLN A 50 3.48 0.40 8.31
N SER A 51 3.65 1.44 9.13
CA SER A 51 2.63 2.45 9.41
C SER A 51 3.04 3.78 8.81
N ASP A 52 2.05 4.56 8.37
CA ASP A 52 2.28 5.92 7.92
C ASP A 52 2.60 6.86 9.10
N ALA A 53 2.87 8.13 8.83
CA ALA A 53 3.15 9.10 9.89
C ALA A 53 1.95 9.36 10.83
N ASN A 54 0.74 8.93 10.46
CA ASN A 54 -0.45 8.98 11.33
C ASN A 54 -0.62 7.69 12.15
N GLY A 55 0.32 6.75 12.07
CA GLY A 55 0.23 5.45 12.73
C GLY A 55 -0.77 4.49 12.07
N LYS A 56 -1.25 4.78 10.84
CA LYS A 56 -2.15 3.88 10.11
C LYS A 56 -1.33 2.85 9.35
N SER A 57 -1.59 1.58 9.62
CA SER A 57 -1.00 0.48 8.85
C SER A 57 -1.68 0.32 7.49
N CYS A 58 -1.06 -0.46 6.60
CA CYS A 58 -1.64 -0.81 5.31
C CYS A 58 -3.04 -1.43 5.46
N LEU A 59 -3.25 -2.28 6.48
CA LEU A 59 -4.56 -2.87 6.78
C LEU A 59 -5.59 -1.81 7.17
N CYS A 60 -5.23 -0.82 7.98
CA CYS A 60 -6.13 0.27 8.37
C CYS A 60 -6.59 1.10 7.17
N ILE A 61 -5.71 1.28 6.18
CA ILE A 61 -6.01 2.01 4.95
C ILE A 61 -6.85 1.14 3.99
N ALA A 62 -6.57 -0.16 3.95
CA ALA A 62 -7.30 -1.13 3.15
C ALA A 62 -8.75 -1.37 3.64
N LEU A 63 -9.13 -0.97 4.86
CA LEU A 63 -10.48 -1.20 5.42
C LEU A 63 -11.63 -0.69 4.52
N GLY A 64 -11.37 0.23 3.60
CA GLY A 64 -12.34 0.65 2.57
C GLY A 64 -12.61 -0.38 1.46
N SER A 65 -11.77 -1.41 1.32
CA SER A 65 -11.82 -2.45 0.30
C SER A 65 -11.75 -3.85 0.90
N LYS A 66 -12.74 -4.70 0.58
CA LYS A 66 -12.77 -6.08 1.07
C LYS A 66 -11.75 -6.97 0.35
N GLU A 67 -11.56 -6.79 -0.95
CA GLU A 67 -10.62 -7.59 -1.74
C GLU A 67 -9.16 -7.37 -1.33
N VAL A 68 -8.80 -6.12 -1.05
CA VAL A 68 -7.44 -5.75 -0.62
C VAL A 68 -7.17 -6.29 0.79
N VAL A 69 -8.12 -6.15 1.72
CA VAL A 69 -7.99 -6.68 3.09
C VAL A 69 -7.80 -8.20 3.07
N ALA A 70 -8.56 -8.92 2.24
CA ALA A 70 -8.39 -10.37 2.10
C ALA A 70 -7.00 -10.75 1.58
N SER A 71 -6.47 -9.97 0.64
CA SER A 71 -5.13 -10.19 0.08
C SER A 71 -4.05 -9.93 1.13
N LEU A 72 -4.14 -8.82 1.88
CA LEU A 72 -3.22 -8.50 3.00
C LEU A 72 -3.26 -9.55 4.12
N CYS A 73 -4.45 -10.02 4.49
CA CYS A 73 -4.64 -11.05 5.53
C CYS A 73 -4.06 -12.41 5.12
N SER A 74 -3.88 -12.66 3.81
CA SER A 74 -3.25 -13.88 3.32
C SER A 74 -1.72 -13.86 3.35
N VAL A 75 -1.10 -12.69 3.56
CA VAL A 75 0.37 -12.49 3.55
C VAL A 75 0.95 -12.21 4.95
N ALA A 76 0.10 -11.93 5.94
CA ALA A 76 0.47 -11.76 7.35
C ALA A 76 0.45 -13.11 8.09
#